data_AF-A0A2V9PDU9-F1
#
_entry.id   AF-A0A2V9PDU9-F1
#
_cell.length_a   1.000
_cell.length_b   1.000
_cell.length_c   1.000
_cell.angle_alpha   90.00
_cell.angle_beta   90.00
_cell.angle_gamma   90.00
#
_symmetry.space_group_name_H-M   'P 1'
#
loop_
_entity.id
_entity.type
_entity.pdbx_description
1 polymer ?
#
loop_
_entity_poly.entity_id
_entity_poly.type
_entity_poly.pdbx_seq_one_letter_code
_entity_poly.pdbx_strand_id
1 'polypeptide(L)'
;MDEKFELHSKFQLEGVFWDAARPDDKFAGTLSCDGKRLELVTRAELVTPTPAMLMGTDEASVPDVVHGFTVKGDCTIVGLQQINTPGLLDYSRGRGVRWRYFRVIGACLMGWHLENDTAEVLTAADLTYTGISEWFPGCGASIARPGGATLISLPKGRRTVLDVCVLAKRFNLLIKIDPNFQFHLGGKNFSAQSEPIIMLEPANPRSLQWFVEVMHRLENFLSLSLGSSVRAKTMRLIGKSEDTESGWVIRPRGGKIEKPSIAIWLRCDSSQLSSAVASWFSMSEE
;
A
#
# COMPACT_ATOMS: atom_id res chain seq x y z
N MET A 1 -2.36 15.03 -10.32
CA MET A 1 -1.41 13.97 -10.68
C MET A 1 -1.03 13.35 -9.35
N ASP A 2 -1.78 12.34 -8.93
CA ASP A 2 -1.68 11.81 -7.57
C ASP A 2 -0.39 11.04 -7.44
N GLU A 3 0.37 11.37 -6.40
CA GLU A 3 1.67 10.76 -6.15
C GLU A 3 1.47 9.27 -5.85
N LYS A 4 2.19 8.41 -6.58
CA LYS A 4 2.18 6.95 -6.35
C LYS A 4 2.97 6.67 -5.07
N PHE A 5 2.30 6.15 -4.04
CA PHE A 5 2.95 5.70 -2.81
C PHE A 5 3.26 4.20 -2.86
N GLU A 6 4.49 3.86 -2.49
CA GLU A 6 4.91 2.49 -2.19
C GLU A 6 4.55 2.13 -0.75
N LEU A 7 4.38 0.83 -0.48
CA LEU A 7 4.07 0.30 0.86
C LEU A 7 5.10 0.71 1.91
N HIS A 8 6.36 0.90 1.50
CA HIS A 8 7.48 1.32 2.34
C HIS A 8 7.96 2.75 2.06
N SER A 9 7.08 3.61 1.53
CA SER A 9 7.40 5.01 1.26
C SER A 9 7.94 5.71 2.50
N LYS A 10 8.98 6.52 2.33
CA LYS A 10 9.51 7.36 3.40
C LYS A 10 8.98 8.77 3.26
N PHE A 11 8.43 9.31 4.32
CA PHE A 11 7.90 10.68 4.32
C PHE A 11 7.78 11.21 5.74
N GLN A 12 7.65 12.53 5.81
CA GLN A 12 7.24 13.24 7.01
C GLN A 12 6.28 14.32 6.53
N LEU A 13 5.02 14.22 6.96
CA LEU A 13 3.92 15.05 6.50
C LEU A 13 3.27 15.72 7.72
N GLU A 14 3.15 17.04 7.66
CA GLU A 14 2.30 17.77 8.59
C GLU A 14 0.87 17.75 8.08
N GLY A 15 -0.07 17.65 9.02
CA GLY A 15 -1.49 17.56 8.70
C GLY A 15 -2.38 17.88 9.88
N VAL A 16 -3.68 17.87 9.59
CA VAL A 16 -4.74 17.93 10.60
C VAL A 16 -5.44 16.58 10.59
N PHE A 17 -5.67 16.05 11.77
CA PHE A 17 -6.17 14.71 12.02
C PHE A 17 -7.34 14.77 12.99
N TRP A 18 -8.22 13.78 12.95
CA TRP A 18 -9.34 13.62 13.86
C TRP A 18 -9.74 12.16 13.97
N ASP A 19 -10.35 11.82 15.10
CA ASP A 19 -11.00 10.52 15.29
C ASP A 19 -12.20 10.41 14.34
N ALA A 20 -12.28 9.33 13.55
CA ALA A 20 -13.38 9.14 12.60
C ALA A 20 -14.76 9.16 13.28
N ALA A 21 -14.84 8.75 14.56
CA ALA A 21 -16.07 8.81 15.35
C ALA A 21 -16.41 10.24 15.85
N ARG A 22 -15.44 11.16 15.84
CA ARG A 22 -15.57 12.54 16.34
C ARG A 22 -14.94 13.54 15.36
N PRO A 23 -15.57 13.79 14.21
CA PRO A 23 -14.99 14.60 13.13
C PRO A 23 -14.79 16.08 13.47
N ASP A 24 -15.47 16.59 14.49
CA ASP A 24 -15.32 17.97 14.97
C ASP A 24 -14.08 18.16 15.86
N ASP A 25 -13.54 17.08 16.44
CA ASP A 25 -12.39 17.12 17.35
C ASP A 25 -11.08 16.96 16.57
N LYS A 26 -10.64 18.07 15.97
CA LYS A 26 -9.47 18.11 15.10
C LYS A 26 -8.22 18.53 15.87
N PHE A 27 -7.13 17.81 15.62
CA PHE A 27 -5.81 18.12 16.16
C PHE A 27 -4.76 18.21 15.04
N ALA A 28 -3.78 19.08 15.22
CA ALA A 28 -2.64 19.16 14.32
C ALA A 28 -1.60 18.10 14.71
N GLY A 29 -0.89 17.55 13.73
CA GLY A 29 0.17 16.58 14.00
C GLY A 29 1.11 16.36 12.82
N THR A 30 2.05 15.45 13.04
CA THR A 30 3.02 15.00 12.03
C THR A 30 2.88 13.49 11.86
N LEU A 31 2.55 13.07 10.64
CA LEU A 31 2.58 11.67 10.21
C LEU A 31 3.91 11.39 9.53
N SER A 32 4.64 10.38 10.00
CA SER A 32 5.96 10.06 9.47
C SER A 32 6.14 8.57 9.25
N CYS A 33 6.86 8.23 8.18
CA CYS A 33 7.27 6.87 7.87
C CYS A 33 8.77 6.86 7.55
N ASP A 34 9.57 6.10 8.30
CA ASP A 34 11.01 5.93 8.06
C ASP A 34 11.34 4.76 7.11
N GLY A 35 10.29 4.12 6.58
CA GLY A 35 10.34 2.90 5.76
C GLY A 35 10.26 1.60 6.56
N LYS A 36 10.34 1.66 7.89
CA LYS A 36 10.18 0.51 8.80
C LYS A 36 9.06 0.70 9.82
N ARG A 37 8.80 1.94 10.21
CA ARG A 37 7.82 2.34 11.21
C ARG A 37 7.01 3.49 10.64
N LEU A 38 5.73 3.49 10.99
CA LEU A 38 4.78 4.54 10.70
C LEU A 38 4.31 5.10 12.03
N GLU A 39 4.45 6.40 12.22
CA GLU A 39 4.26 7.08 13.50
C GLU A 39 3.46 8.36 13.29
N LEU A 40 2.52 8.62 14.20
CA LEU A 40 1.75 9.86 14.27
C LEU A 40 2.08 10.56 15.58
N VAL A 41 2.51 11.81 15.48
CA VAL A 41 2.85 12.65 16.64
C VAL A 41 1.92 13.84 16.66
N THR A 42 1.17 14.02 17.76
CA THR A 42 0.34 15.22 17.90
C THR A 42 1.21 16.43 18.13
N ARG A 43 0.70 17.61 17.79
CA ARG A 43 1.34 18.85 18.21
C ARG A 43 1.31 18.97 19.73
N ALA A 44 2.27 19.70 20.27
CA ALA A 44 2.31 20.06 21.66
C ALA A 44 1.12 20.95 22.04
N GLU A 45 0.37 20.53 23.05
CA GLU A 45 -0.79 21.23 23.60
C GLU A 45 -0.47 21.73 25.00
N LEU A 46 -0.97 22.93 25.29
CA LEU A 46 -0.93 23.49 26.64
C LEU A 46 -2.01 22.83 27.47
N VAL A 47 -1.62 22.26 28.60
CA VAL A 47 -2.53 21.57 29.52
C VAL A 47 -2.41 22.13 30.92
N THR A 48 -3.52 22.15 31.65
CA THR A 48 -3.51 22.44 33.09
C THR A 48 -3.22 21.12 33.83
N PRO A 49 -2.13 21.02 34.60
CA PRO A 49 -1.76 19.78 35.29
C PRO A 49 -2.85 19.36 36.28
N THR A 50 -3.35 18.13 36.16
CA THR A 50 -4.27 17.52 37.14
C THR A 50 -3.57 16.38 37.89
N PRO A 51 -4.04 16.00 39.10
CA PRO A 51 -3.51 14.85 39.83
C PRO A 51 -3.60 13.53 39.04
N ALA A 52 -4.63 13.38 38.19
CA ALA A 52 -4.81 12.24 37.31
C ALA A 52 -3.68 12.08 36.27
N MET A 53 -3.09 13.20 35.81
CA MET A 53 -1.95 13.18 34.89
C MET A 53 -0.67 12.63 35.55
N LEU A 54 -0.54 12.78 36.88
CA LEU A 54 0.60 12.24 37.63
C LEU A 54 0.49 10.73 37.79
N MET A 55 -0.74 10.22 37.92
CA MET A 55 -1.06 8.80 38.11
C MET A 55 -1.21 8.03 36.80
N GLY A 56 -1.10 8.70 35.64
CA GLY A 56 -1.24 8.08 34.33
C GLY A 56 -2.67 7.65 33.97
N THR A 57 -3.68 8.10 34.73
CA THR A 57 -5.09 7.70 34.53
C THR A 57 -5.85 8.59 33.53
N ASP A 58 -5.18 9.61 33.00
CA ASP A 58 -5.71 10.59 32.04
C ASP A 58 -5.41 10.20 30.58
N GLU A 59 -5.20 8.91 30.31
CA GLU A 59 -5.04 8.43 28.94
C GLU A 59 -6.39 8.41 28.24
N ALA A 60 -6.61 9.40 27.37
CA ALA A 60 -7.72 9.37 26.44
C ALA A 60 -7.66 8.08 25.60
N SER A 61 -8.83 7.52 25.32
CA SER A 61 -8.94 6.31 24.49
C SER A 61 -8.23 6.52 23.15
N VAL A 62 -7.42 5.55 22.76
CA VAL A 62 -6.74 5.54 21.46
C VAL A 62 -7.82 5.37 20.38
N PRO A 63 -7.90 6.27 19.39
CA PRO A 63 -8.86 6.10 18.30
C PRO A 63 -8.51 4.87 17.45
N ASP A 64 -9.52 4.10 17.07
CA ASP A 64 -9.33 2.94 16.19
C ASP A 64 -8.95 3.36 14.77
N VAL A 65 -9.61 4.43 14.29
CA VAL A 65 -9.44 5.02 12.96
C VAL A 65 -9.29 6.52 13.10
N VAL A 66 -8.21 7.05 12.50
CA VAL A 66 -7.94 8.49 12.44
C VAL A 66 -8.00 8.92 10.98
N HIS A 67 -8.87 9.86 10.68
CA HIS A 67 -8.86 10.57 9.40
C HIS A 67 -7.97 11.79 9.48
N GLY A 68 -7.48 12.25 8.35
CA GLY A 68 -6.74 13.48 8.28
C GLY A 68 -6.62 14.01 6.87
N PHE A 69 -6.11 15.23 6.75
CA PHE A 69 -5.65 15.77 5.48
C PHE A 69 -4.23 16.31 5.65
N THR A 70 -3.41 16.12 4.62
CA THR A 70 -2.00 16.51 4.57
C THR A 70 -1.73 17.30 3.30
N VAL A 71 -0.50 17.78 3.12
CA VAL A 71 -0.04 18.36 1.85
C VAL A 71 -0.12 17.40 0.65
N LYS A 72 -0.32 16.09 0.89
CA LYS A 72 -0.48 15.05 -0.13
C LYS A 72 -1.94 14.63 -0.33
N GLY A 73 -2.89 15.32 0.33
CA GLY A 73 -4.31 15.01 0.27
C GLY A 73 -4.81 14.29 1.52
N ASP A 74 -6.01 13.74 1.40
CA ASP A 74 -6.71 13.02 2.45
C ASP A 74 -5.96 11.74 2.87
N CYS A 75 -6.11 11.33 4.12
CA CYS A 75 -5.52 10.11 4.62
C CYS A 75 -6.37 9.45 5.70
N THR A 76 -6.30 8.13 5.76
CA THR A 76 -6.85 7.31 6.84
C THR A 76 -5.71 6.57 7.51
N ILE A 77 -5.70 6.54 8.83
CA ILE A 77 -4.76 5.78 9.64
C ILE A 77 -5.58 4.78 10.44
N VAL A 78 -5.22 3.49 10.36
CA VAL A 78 -5.92 2.42 11.07
C VAL A 78 -4.96 1.66 11.96
N GLY A 79 -5.44 1.31 13.15
CA GLY A 79 -4.69 0.55 14.15
C GLY A 79 -3.58 1.41 14.75
N LEU A 80 -3.97 2.41 15.54
CA LEU A 80 -3.03 3.20 16.33
C LEU A 80 -2.78 2.54 17.68
N GLN A 81 -1.56 2.65 18.16
CA GLN A 81 -1.15 2.25 19.51
C GLN A 81 -0.42 3.43 20.14
N GLN A 82 -0.93 3.96 21.25
CA GLN A 82 -0.22 4.98 22.02
C GLN A 82 1.04 4.37 22.63
N ILE A 83 2.20 4.93 22.29
CA ILE A 83 3.49 4.49 22.84
C ILE A 83 3.80 5.27 24.11
N ASN A 84 3.61 6.59 24.06
CA ASN A 84 3.98 7.51 25.12
C ASN A 84 3.22 8.82 25.00
N THR A 85 3.02 9.50 26.12
CA THR A 85 2.49 10.86 26.20
C THR A 85 3.51 11.75 26.93
N PRO A 86 4.63 12.10 26.27
CA PRO A 86 5.63 12.97 26.86
C PRO A 86 5.10 14.38 27.08
N GLY A 87 5.73 15.06 28.01
CA GLY A 87 5.39 16.42 28.36
C GLY A 87 6.16 16.94 29.55
N LEU A 88 5.99 18.24 29.79
CA LEU A 88 6.51 18.93 30.96
C LEU A 88 5.32 19.46 31.76
N LEU A 89 5.20 19.06 33.03
CA LEU A 89 4.14 19.49 33.93
C LEU A 89 4.75 20.30 35.08
N ASP A 90 4.38 21.57 35.17
CA ASP A 90 4.75 22.48 36.25
C ASP A 90 3.52 22.68 37.15
N TYR A 91 3.35 21.77 38.11
CA TYR A 91 2.23 21.77 39.07
C TYR A 91 2.20 23.04 39.91
N SER A 92 3.37 23.62 40.22
CA SER A 92 3.48 24.83 41.05
C SER A 92 2.88 26.06 40.37
N ARG A 93 3.01 26.13 39.03
CA ARG A 93 2.49 27.23 38.22
C ARG A 93 1.24 26.85 37.42
N GLY A 94 0.67 25.68 37.67
CA GLY A 94 -0.55 25.20 37.02
C GLY A 94 -0.46 25.14 35.49
N ARG A 95 0.73 24.91 34.93
CA ARG A 95 0.97 24.93 33.48
C ARG A 95 1.68 23.66 33.04
N GLY A 96 1.38 23.18 31.85
CA GLY A 96 2.03 22.03 31.28
C GLY A 96 1.97 22.05 29.77
N VAL A 97 2.86 21.28 29.16
CA VAL A 97 2.87 21.00 27.72
C VAL A 97 2.91 19.50 27.55
N ARG A 98 2.01 18.94 26.74
CA ARG A 98 1.99 17.51 26.42
C ARG A 98 1.79 17.29 24.93
N TRP A 99 2.29 16.17 24.43
CA TRP A 99 1.96 15.65 23.11
C TRP A 99 1.90 14.14 23.17
N ARG A 100 1.24 13.52 22.19
CA ARG A 100 1.03 12.08 22.14
C ARG A 100 1.83 11.48 20.98
N TYR A 101 2.47 10.36 21.24
CA TYR A 101 3.11 9.53 20.24
C TYR A 101 2.29 8.27 20.01
N PHE A 102 1.87 8.08 18.76
CA PHE A 102 1.20 6.88 18.32
C PHE A 102 2.07 6.13 17.33
N ARG A 103 2.18 4.81 17.53
CA ARG A 103 2.62 3.88 16.51
C ARG A 103 1.43 3.45 15.67
N VAL A 104 1.59 3.42 14.36
CA VAL A 104 0.60 2.80 13.48
C VAL A 104 1.03 1.34 13.26
N ILE A 105 0.21 0.41 13.76
CA ILE A 105 0.42 -1.04 13.62
C ILE A 105 -0.38 -1.64 12.45
N GLY A 106 -1.47 -0.99 12.06
CA GLY A 106 -2.31 -1.41 10.94
C GLY A 106 -1.76 -0.93 9.60
N ALA A 107 -2.28 0.19 9.11
CA ALA A 107 -1.89 0.78 7.84
C ALA A 107 -2.26 2.27 7.78
N CYS A 108 -1.65 3.00 6.84
CA CYS A 108 -2.13 4.30 6.40
C CYS A 108 -2.57 4.21 4.94
N LEU A 109 -3.73 4.78 4.62
CA LEU A 109 -4.26 4.94 3.27
C LEU A 109 -4.14 6.42 2.90
N MET A 110 -3.46 6.73 1.80
CA MET A 110 -3.34 8.09 1.26
C MET A 110 -4.25 8.27 0.05
N GLY A 111 -5.02 9.34 0.01
CA GLY A 111 -5.96 9.69 -1.06
C GLY A 111 -7.42 9.44 -0.73
N TRP A 112 -7.75 8.77 0.39
CA TRP A 112 -9.13 8.41 0.70
C TRP A 112 -9.39 8.26 2.21
N HIS A 113 -10.56 8.71 2.65
CA HIS A 113 -11.14 8.47 3.99
C HIS A 113 -11.95 7.18 4.01
N LEU A 114 -11.40 6.15 4.63
CA LEU A 114 -12.05 4.86 4.85
C LEU A 114 -12.68 4.86 6.25
N GLU A 115 -13.94 4.44 6.38
CA GLU A 115 -14.66 4.43 7.66
C GLU A 115 -13.96 3.56 8.72
N ASN A 116 -13.54 2.35 8.34
CA ASN A 116 -12.71 1.45 9.16
C ASN A 116 -12.08 0.34 8.30
N ASP A 117 -11.17 -0.44 8.87
CA ASP A 117 -10.47 -1.54 8.16
C ASP A 117 -11.34 -2.78 7.91
N THR A 118 -12.46 -2.92 8.61
CA THR A 118 -13.41 -4.03 8.45
C THR A 118 -14.54 -3.75 7.46
N ALA A 119 -14.70 -2.48 7.04
CA ALA A 119 -15.78 -2.06 6.17
C ALA A 119 -15.64 -2.67 4.77
N GLU A 120 -16.67 -3.40 4.33
CA GLU A 120 -16.71 -4.02 3.01
C GLU A 120 -17.11 -2.98 1.94
N VAL A 121 -16.20 -2.06 1.63
CA VAL A 121 -16.43 -0.96 0.66
C VAL A 121 -15.46 -1.01 -0.53
N LEU A 122 -14.40 -1.81 -0.45
CA LEU A 122 -13.35 -1.88 -1.47
C LEU A 122 -13.75 -2.84 -2.59
N THR A 123 -13.83 -2.35 -3.82
CA THR A 123 -14.26 -3.13 -4.98
C THR A 123 -13.10 -3.76 -5.74
N ALA A 124 -11.90 -3.18 -5.67
CA ALA A 124 -10.72 -3.68 -6.34
C ALA A 124 -9.42 -3.22 -5.68
N ALA A 125 -8.31 -3.87 -6.06
CA ALA A 125 -6.97 -3.42 -5.72
C ALA A 125 -5.96 -3.68 -6.85
N ASP A 126 -5.07 -2.71 -7.06
CA ASP A 126 -3.92 -2.84 -7.95
C ASP A 126 -2.64 -3.05 -7.14
N LEU A 127 -1.95 -4.15 -7.39
CA LEU A 127 -0.71 -4.52 -6.70
C LEU A 127 0.45 -4.62 -7.67
N THR A 128 1.63 -4.20 -7.19
CA THR A 128 2.90 -4.48 -7.86
C THR A 128 3.81 -5.20 -6.89
N TYR A 129 4.69 -6.06 -7.40
CA TYR A 129 5.66 -6.81 -6.60
C TYR A 129 7.07 -6.58 -7.10
N THR A 130 8.02 -6.71 -6.20
CA THR A 130 9.45 -6.66 -6.50
C THR A 130 9.92 -7.94 -7.17
N GLY A 131 10.80 -7.84 -8.17
CA GLY A 131 11.45 -8.99 -8.78
C GLY A 131 10.61 -9.85 -9.72
N ILE A 132 9.32 -9.55 -9.90
CA ILE A 132 8.44 -10.34 -10.79
C ILE A 132 8.47 -9.89 -12.26
N SER A 133 9.00 -8.70 -12.55
CA SER A 133 8.98 -8.10 -13.89
C SER A 133 9.65 -8.94 -14.96
N GLU A 134 10.69 -9.69 -14.59
CA GLU A 134 11.44 -10.54 -15.49
C GLU A 134 10.82 -11.94 -15.67
N TRP A 135 9.92 -12.34 -14.76
CA TRP A 135 9.21 -13.62 -14.86
C TRP A 135 8.07 -13.57 -15.88
N PHE A 136 7.45 -12.40 -16.03
CA PHE A 136 6.41 -12.16 -17.02
C PHE A 136 6.98 -11.74 -18.38
N PRO A 137 6.22 -11.93 -19.49
CA PRO A 137 6.62 -11.41 -20.79
C PRO A 137 6.93 -9.91 -20.71
N GLY A 138 7.91 -9.45 -21.49
CA GLY A 138 8.18 -8.01 -21.58
C GLY A 138 6.99 -7.22 -22.17
N CYS A 139 7.12 -5.90 -22.19
CA CYS A 139 6.15 -4.90 -22.65
C CYS A 139 5.66 -5.04 -24.11
N GLY A 140 6.04 -6.11 -24.83
CA GLY A 140 5.60 -6.39 -26.19
C GLY A 140 6.17 -5.45 -27.25
N ALA A 141 7.23 -4.69 -26.90
CA ALA A 141 7.93 -3.84 -27.85
C ALA A 141 8.55 -4.70 -28.96
N SER A 142 8.26 -4.38 -30.22
CA SER A 142 8.92 -5.00 -31.37
C SER A 142 9.83 -3.98 -32.05
N ILE A 143 11.05 -4.42 -32.38
CA ILE A 143 12.04 -3.62 -33.09
C ILE A 143 12.18 -4.22 -34.48
N ALA A 144 11.75 -3.48 -35.49
CA ALA A 144 11.98 -3.81 -36.89
C ALA A 144 13.04 -2.87 -37.47
N ARG A 145 13.88 -3.38 -38.38
CA ARG A 145 14.88 -2.56 -39.09
C ARG A 145 14.65 -2.55 -40.60
N PRO A 146 13.52 -2.03 -41.10
CA PRO A 146 13.30 -1.92 -42.54
C PRO A 146 14.19 -0.82 -43.14
N GLY A 147 15.01 -1.17 -44.14
CA GLY A 147 15.69 -0.19 -45.01
C GLY A 147 16.65 0.79 -44.31
N GLY A 148 17.25 0.40 -43.19
CA GLY A 148 18.18 1.26 -42.42
C GLY A 148 17.52 2.16 -41.38
N ALA A 149 16.18 2.22 -41.33
CA ALA A 149 15.44 2.86 -40.25
C ALA A 149 15.14 1.84 -39.13
N THR A 150 15.26 2.24 -37.86
CA THR A 150 14.80 1.43 -36.73
C THR A 150 13.38 1.85 -36.36
N LEU A 151 12.42 0.96 -36.60
CA LEU A 151 11.02 1.12 -36.21
C LEU A 151 10.81 0.40 -34.88
N ILE A 152 10.35 1.13 -33.87
CA ILE A 152 9.97 0.58 -32.56
C ILE A 152 8.46 0.67 -32.45
N SER A 153 7.79 -0.49 -32.42
CA SER A 153 6.34 -0.59 -32.27
C SER A 153 5.99 -0.98 -30.84
N LEU A 154 5.10 -0.22 -30.23
CA LEU A 154 4.67 -0.40 -28.84
C LEU A 154 3.16 -0.65 -28.79
N PRO A 155 2.69 -1.64 -28.02
CA PRO A 155 1.26 -1.81 -27.79
C PRO A 155 0.71 -0.61 -26.99
N LYS A 156 -0.37 -0.01 -27.49
CA LYS A 156 -1.03 1.13 -26.82
C LYS A 156 -1.81 0.73 -25.56
N GLY A 157 -2.21 -0.54 -25.44
CA GLY A 157 -3.04 -1.03 -24.35
C GLY A 157 -2.28 -1.97 -23.40
N ARG A 158 -2.77 -2.05 -22.16
CA ARG A 158 -2.33 -3.03 -21.17
C ARG A 158 -2.54 -4.44 -21.71
N ARG A 159 -1.48 -5.25 -21.79
CA ARG A 159 -1.59 -6.64 -22.22
C ARG A 159 -1.97 -7.51 -21.02
N THR A 160 -3.10 -8.19 -21.09
CA THR A 160 -3.46 -9.24 -20.12
C THR A 160 -2.61 -10.48 -20.38
N VAL A 161 -1.89 -10.92 -19.34
CA VAL A 161 -1.07 -12.14 -19.34
C VAL A 161 -1.83 -13.30 -18.70
N LEU A 162 -2.60 -12.98 -17.67
CA LEU A 162 -3.32 -13.94 -16.85
C LEU A 162 -4.67 -13.36 -16.47
N ASP A 163 -5.72 -14.17 -16.53
CA ASP A 163 -7.07 -13.85 -16.07
C ASP A 163 -7.66 -15.11 -15.44
N VAL A 164 -7.85 -15.10 -14.12
CA VAL A 164 -8.17 -16.29 -13.32
C VAL A 164 -9.25 -15.97 -12.32
N CYS A 165 -10.38 -16.64 -12.48
CA CYS A 165 -11.45 -16.62 -11.49
C CYS A 165 -11.15 -17.63 -10.37
N VAL A 166 -10.87 -17.12 -9.18
CA VAL A 166 -10.63 -17.92 -7.97
C VAL A 166 -11.95 -18.18 -7.26
N LEU A 167 -12.61 -19.28 -7.62
CA LEU A 167 -13.95 -19.63 -7.11
C LEU A 167 -14.00 -19.80 -5.60
N ALA A 168 -12.96 -20.39 -4.99
CA ALA A 168 -12.90 -20.67 -3.56
C ALA A 168 -13.01 -19.41 -2.68
N LYS A 169 -12.47 -18.28 -3.17
CA LYS A 169 -12.46 -16.99 -2.47
C LYS A 169 -13.32 -15.91 -3.16
N ARG A 170 -13.96 -16.26 -4.28
CA ARG A 170 -14.86 -15.41 -5.09
C ARG A 170 -14.23 -14.08 -5.51
N PHE A 171 -13.06 -14.14 -6.12
CA PHE A 171 -12.43 -12.97 -6.74
C PHE A 171 -11.78 -13.34 -8.08
N ASN A 172 -11.67 -12.35 -8.96
CA ASN A 172 -10.90 -12.45 -10.18
C ASN A 172 -9.50 -11.89 -9.96
N LEU A 173 -8.50 -12.61 -10.44
CA LEU A 173 -7.10 -12.18 -10.46
C LEU A 173 -6.68 -11.94 -11.91
N LEU A 174 -6.38 -10.69 -12.23
CA LEU A 174 -5.83 -10.33 -13.54
C LEU A 174 -4.37 -9.90 -13.40
N ILE A 175 -3.52 -10.36 -14.31
CA ILE A 175 -2.15 -9.85 -14.43
C ILE A 175 -2.05 -9.11 -15.76
N LYS A 176 -1.80 -7.81 -15.68
CA LYS A 176 -1.59 -6.95 -16.85
C LYS A 176 -0.17 -6.40 -16.83
N ILE A 177 0.43 -6.21 -18.01
CA ILE A 177 1.73 -5.55 -18.13
C ILE A 177 1.51 -4.11 -18.57
N ASP A 178 1.99 -3.17 -17.74
CA ASP A 178 2.06 -1.77 -18.11
C ASP A 178 3.37 -1.49 -18.86
N PRO A 179 3.28 -0.98 -20.11
CA PRO A 179 4.46 -0.59 -20.87
C PRO A 179 4.95 0.78 -20.39
N ASN A 180 5.97 0.80 -19.52
CA ASN A 180 6.63 2.03 -19.09
C ASN A 180 7.76 2.35 -20.06
N PHE A 181 7.52 3.30 -20.98
CA PHE A 181 8.50 3.70 -21.98
C PHE A 181 8.98 5.12 -21.73
N GLN A 182 10.29 5.32 -21.65
CA GLN A 182 10.91 6.64 -21.56
C GLN A 182 11.88 6.85 -22.70
N PHE A 183 11.67 7.93 -23.46
CA PHE A 183 12.66 8.44 -24.41
C PHE A 183 13.64 9.34 -23.66
N HIS A 184 14.93 9.04 -23.75
CA HIS A 184 15.95 9.92 -23.22
C HIS A 184 16.24 11.05 -24.21
N LEU A 185 16.58 12.24 -23.69
CA LEU A 185 16.84 13.43 -24.50
C LEU A 185 17.91 13.13 -25.58
N GLY A 186 17.57 13.44 -26.83
CA GLY A 186 18.43 13.20 -28.00
C GLY A 186 18.05 11.98 -28.86
N GLY A 187 17.01 11.22 -28.49
CA GLY A 187 16.39 10.19 -29.36
C GLY A 187 17.28 8.96 -29.65
N LYS A 188 18.50 8.92 -29.12
CA LYS A 188 19.48 7.84 -29.34
C LYS A 188 19.22 6.62 -28.45
N ASN A 189 18.65 6.83 -27.26
CA ASN A 189 18.41 5.79 -26.29
C ASN A 189 16.95 5.83 -25.81
N PHE A 190 16.37 4.65 -25.66
CA PHE A 190 15.08 4.45 -25.01
C PHE A 190 15.23 3.45 -23.88
N SER A 191 14.42 3.60 -22.84
CA SER A 191 14.23 2.57 -21.83
C SER A 191 12.78 2.07 -21.89
N ALA A 192 12.63 0.75 -21.92
CA ALA A 192 11.35 0.08 -21.88
C ALA A 192 11.34 -0.83 -20.66
N GLN A 193 10.59 -0.44 -19.63
CA GLN A 193 10.38 -1.24 -18.44
C GLN A 193 8.98 -1.86 -18.50
N SER A 194 8.89 -3.10 -18.07
CA SER A 194 7.62 -3.82 -17.97
C SER A 194 7.28 -3.87 -16.49
N GLU A 195 6.17 -3.26 -16.09
CA GLU A 195 5.68 -3.32 -14.71
C GLU A 195 4.42 -4.20 -14.70
N PRO A 196 4.53 -5.45 -14.20
CA PRO A 196 3.35 -6.29 -14.01
C PRO A 196 2.49 -5.71 -12.88
N ILE A 197 1.22 -5.46 -13.20
CA ILE A 197 0.19 -5.06 -12.27
C ILE A 197 -0.74 -6.26 -12.06
N ILE A 198 -0.86 -6.69 -10.81
CA ILE A 198 -1.81 -7.71 -10.38
C ILE A 198 -3.06 -7.00 -9.88
N MET A 199 -4.16 -7.12 -10.61
CA MET A 199 -5.46 -6.56 -10.26
C MET A 199 -6.29 -7.63 -9.54
N LEU A 200 -6.87 -7.25 -8.41
CA LEU A 200 -7.77 -8.09 -7.62
C LEU A 200 -9.18 -7.51 -7.68
N GLU A 201 -10.13 -8.27 -8.20
CA GLU A 201 -11.53 -7.86 -8.38
C GLU A 201 -12.46 -8.87 -7.68
N PRO A 202 -12.75 -8.69 -6.38
CA PRO A 202 -13.73 -9.52 -5.68
C PRO A 202 -15.15 -9.36 -6.23
N ALA A 203 -15.95 -10.42 -6.16
CA ALA A 203 -17.33 -10.41 -6.65
C ALA A 203 -18.25 -9.46 -5.87
N ASN A 204 -17.95 -9.26 -4.58
CA ASN A 204 -18.60 -8.30 -3.70
C ASN A 204 -17.53 -7.42 -3.07
N PRO A 205 -17.85 -6.17 -2.68
CA PRO A 205 -16.93 -5.33 -1.92
C PRO A 205 -16.34 -6.05 -0.71
N ARG A 206 -15.07 -5.78 -0.41
CA ARG A 206 -14.30 -6.42 0.69
C ARG A 206 -13.64 -5.39 1.58
N SER A 207 -13.15 -5.87 2.72
CA SER A 207 -12.46 -5.06 3.72
C SER A 207 -10.98 -4.87 3.40
N LEU A 208 -10.35 -3.85 4.00
CA LEU A 208 -8.90 -3.63 3.88
C LEU A 208 -8.13 -4.87 4.35
N GLN A 209 -8.58 -5.47 5.45
CA GLN A 209 -7.99 -6.69 6.00
C GLN A 209 -7.95 -7.82 4.96
N TRP A 210 -9.05 -8.06 4.25
CA TRP A 210 -9.13 -9.10 3.23
C TRP A 210 -8.10 -8.90 2.11
N PHE A 211 -7.97 -7.67 1.59
CA PHE A 211 -7.00 -7.39 0.53
C PHE A 211 -5.55 -7.54 1.01
N VAL A 212 -5.26 -7.18 2.27
CA VAL A 212 -3.94 -7.39 2.89
C VAL A 212 -3.62 -8.88 3.03
N GLU A 213 -4.59 -9.71 3.44
CA GLU A 213 -4.43 -11.16 3.51
C GLU A 213 -4.15 -11.77 2.12
N VAL A 214 -4.93 -11.40 1.11
CA VAL A 214 -4.70 -11.87 -0.28
C VAL A 214 -3.33 -11.42 -0.79
N MET A 215 -2.90 -10.20 -0.49
CA MET A 215 -1.56 -9.72 -0.83
C MET A 215 -0.45 -10.59 -0.23
N HIS A 216 -0.57 -11.01 1.04
CA HIS A 216 0.44 -11.91 1.64
C HIS A 216 0.43 -13.29 1.02
N ARG A 217 -0.76 -13.79 0.75
CA ARG A 217 -0.90 -15.10 0.11
C ARG A 217 -0.32 -15.10 -1.31
N LEU A 218 -0.46 -14.01 -2.04
CA LEU A 218 0.22 -13.80 -3.32
C LEU A 218 1.73 -13.68 -3.15
N GLU A 219 2.21 -12.92 -2.17
CA GLU A 219 3.63 -12.77 -1.89
C GLU A 219 4.29 -14.14 -1.64
N ASN A 220 3.65 -15.00 -0.85
CA ASN A 220 4.11 -16.37 -0.58
C ASN A 220 4.12 -17.22 -1.85
N PHE A 221 3.03 -17.20 -2.62
CA PHE A 221 2.95 -17.93 -3.90
C PHE A 221 4.05 -17.53 -4.89
N LEU A 222 4.24 -16.22 -5.06
CA LEU A 222 5.25 -15.67 -5.96
C LEU A 222 6.67 -16.00 -5.45
N SER A 223 6.89 -15.93 -4.14
CA SER A 223 8.18 -16.28 -3.56
C SER A 223 8.54 -17.75 -3.78
N LEU A 224 7.57 -18.65 -3.61
CA LEU A 224 7.73 -20.08 -3.91
C LEU A 224 8.00 -20.33 -5.40
N SER A 225 7.27 -19.63 -6.28
CA SER A 225 7.41 -19.79 -7.73
C SER A 225 8.76 -19.27 -8.26
N LEU A 226 9.32 -18.25 -7.62
CA LEU A 226 10.59 -17.63 -8.00
C LEU A 226 11.81 -18.15 -7.21
N GLY A 227 11.59 -18.94 -6.17
CA GLY A 227 12.64 -19.42 -5.27
C GLY A 227 13.41 -18.28 -4.58
N SER A 228 12.77 -17.13 -4.38
CA SER A 228 13.39 -15.94 -3.76
C SER A 228 12.35 -15.11 -3.02
N SER A 229 12.76 -14.28 -2.07
CA SER A 229 11.83 -13.43 -1.32
C SER A 229 11.26 -12.31 -2.20
N VAL A 230 10.03 -12.50 -2.67
CA VAL A 230 9.23 -11.47 -3.34
C VAL A 230 8.57 -10.59 -2.28
N ARG A 231 8.41 -9.29 -2.58
CA ARG A 231 7.68 -8.35 -1.71
C ARG A 231 6.68 -7.52 -2.50
N ALA A 232 5.50 -7.33 -1.95
CA ALA A 232 4.57 -6.32 -2.44
C ALA A 232 5.24 -4.94 -2.36
N LYS A 233 5.21 -4.20 -3.48
CA LYS A 233 5.83 -2.88 -3.64
C LYS A 233 4.80 -1.77 -3.48
N THR A 234 3.69 -1.88 -4.21
CA THR A 234 2.58 -0.92 -4.11
C THR A 234 1.26 -1.66 -3.98
N MET A 235 0.30 -1.00 -3.34
CA MET A 235 -1.07 -1.47 -3.24
C MET A 235 -1.99 -0.24 -3.32
N ARG A 236 -2.72 -0.10 -4.43
CA ARG A 236 -3.78 0.89 -4.58
C ARG A 236 -5.11 0.22 -4.33
N LEU A 237 -5.92 0.79 -3.47
CA LEU A 237 -7.29 0.36 -3.20
C LEU A 237 -8.27 1.21 -3.98
N ILE A 238 -9.35 0.59 -4.43
CA ILE A 238 -10.37 1.22 -5.26
C ILE A 238 -11.74 0.87 -4.65
N GLY A 239 -12.56 1.89 -4.38
CA GLY A 239 -13.94 1.82 -3.95
C GLY A 239 -14.90 1.73 -5.14
N LYS A 240 -16.12 2.25 -5.00
CA LYS A 240 -17.13 2.21 -6.08
C LYS A 240 -16.77 3.15 -7.23
N SER A 241 -16.13 4.28 -6.92
CA SER A 241 -15.72 5.30 -7.88
C SER A 241 -14.21 5.49 -7.81
N GLU A 242 -13.48 5.11 -8.86
CA GLU A 242 -12.01 5.21 -8.87
C GLU A 242 -11.51 6.65 -8.70
N ASP A 243 -12.25 7.63 -9.23
CA ASP A 243 -11.85 9.04 -9.23
C ASP A 243 -11.93 9.70 -7.85
N THR A 244 -12.80 9.18 -6.96
CA THR A 244 -13.08 9.78 -5.64
C THR A 244 -12.77 8.86 -4.48
N GLU A 245 -12.81 7.56 -4.71
CA GLU A 245 -12.63 6.50 -3.72
C GLU A 245 -11.44 5.63 -4.15
N SER A 246 -10.26 6.23 -4.26
CA SER A 246 -9.04 5.44 -4.43
C SER A 246 -7.89 5.98 -3.59
N GLY A 247 -7.03 5.08 -3.14
CA GLY A 247 -5.93 5.46 -2.29
C GLY A 247 -4.81 4.44 -2.26
N TRP A 248 -3.61 4.90 -1.93
CA TRP A 248 -2.42 4.08 -1.81
C TRP A 248 -2.19 3.66 -0.36
N VAL A 249 -1.97 2.37 -0.17
CA VAL A 249 -1.67 1.80 1.15
C VAL A 249 -0.18 1.95 1.45
N ILE A 250 0.12 2.54 2.60
CA ILE A 250 1.42 2.59 3.24
C ILE A 250 1.36 1.69 4.46
N ARG A 251 2.20 0.66 4.45
CA ARG A 251 2.34 -0.28 5.55
C ARG A 251 3.80 -0.74 5.58
N PRO A 252 4.69 0.00 6.25
CA PRO A 252 6.09 -0.37 6.28
C PRO A 252 6.25 -1.75 6.95
N ARG A 253 7.00 -2.63 6.30
CA ARG A 253 7.25 -3.99 6.76
C ARG A 253 8.74 -4.29 6.76
N GLY A 254 9.17 -5.01 7.78
CA GLY A 254 10.51 -5.59 7.83
C GLY A 254 10.67 -6.71 6.80
N GLY A 255 11.84 -6.78 6.17
CA GLY A 255 12.16 -7.84 5.22
C GLY A 255 13.43 -7.55 4.45
N LYS A 256 14.17 -8.59 4.07
CA LYS A 256 15.23 -8.47 3.07
C LYS A 256 14.62 -8.81 1.72
N ILE A 257 14.81 -7.91 0.75
CA ILE A 257 14.52 -8.20 -0.65
C ILE A 257 15.75 -8.95 -1.18
N GLU A 258 15.54 -10.15 -1.68
CA GLU A 258 16.59 -10.89 -2.37
C GLU A 258 16.42 -10.72 -3.87
N LYS A 259 17.54 -10.62 -4.59
CA LYS A 259 17.47 -10.59 -6.05
C LYS A 259 17.07 -11.98 -6.54
N PRO A 260 15.98 -12.12 -7.29
CA PRO A 260 15.57 -13.40 -7.83
C PRO A 260 16.65 -13.95 -8.77
N SER A 261 16.88 -15.26 -8.74
CA SER A 261 17.77 -15.93 -9.68
C SER A 261 16.95 -16.60 -10.78
N ILE A 262 17.17 -16.18 -12.03
CA ILE A 262 16.43 -16.66 -13.21
C ILE A 262 16.55 -18.19 -13.39
N ALA A 263 17.62 -18.79 -12.86
CA ALA A 263 17.92 -20.22 -12.98
C ALA A 263 16.97 -21.12 -12.16
N ILE A 264 16.33 -20.58 -11.13
CA ILE A 264 15.48 -21.34 -10.19
C ILE A 264 13.98 -21.06 -10.38
N TRP A 265 13.61 -20.22 -11.36
CA TRP A 265 12.21 -19.90 -11.59
C TRP A 265 11.44 -21.07 -12.15
N LEU A 266 10.23 -21.25 -11.63
CA LEU A 266 9.27 -22.15 -12.24
C LEU A 266 8.92 -21.63 -13.64
N ARG A 267 9.19 -22.48 -14.64
CA ARG A 267 8.83 -22.23 -16.04
C ARG A 267 7.46 -22.85 -16.27
N CYS A 268 6.45 -22.02 -16.39
CA CYS A 268 5.08 -22.44 -16.68
C CYS A 268 4.47 -21.59 -17.79
N ASP A 269 3.55 -22.18 -18.54
CA ASP A 269 2.65 -21.41 -19.39
C ASP A 269 1.54 -20.74 -18.57
N SER A 270 0.72 -19.91 -19.22
CA SER A 270 -0.38 -19.22 -18.56
C SER A 270 -1.43 -20.16 -17.98
N SER A 271 -1.68 -21.32 -18.60
CA SER A 271 -2.68 -22.29 -18.12
C SER A 271 -2.24 -23.01 -16.85
N GLN A 272 -0.95 -23.37 -16.79
CA GLN A 272 -0.31 -23.96 -15.61
C GLN A 272 -0.26 -22.94 -14.47
N LEU A 273 0.09 -21.69 -14.75
CA LEU A 273 0.07 -20.61 -13.76
C LEU A 273 -1.34 -20.36 -13.22
N SER A 274 -2.35 -20.31 -14.11
CA SER A 274 -3.75 -20.16 -13.71
C SER A 274 -4.20 -21.27 -12.76
N SER A 275 -3.85 -22.52 -13.10
CA SER A 275 -4.21 -23.68 -12.30
C SER A 275 -3.52 -23.66 -10.94
N ALA A 276 -2.23 -23.31 -10.91
CA ALA A 276 -1.45 -23.18 -9.68
C ALA A 276 -2.00 -22.08 -8.76
N VAL A 277 -2.38 -20.92 -9.30
CA VAL A 277 -3.02 -19.82 -8.55
C VAL A 277 -4.35 -20.29 -7.97
N ALA A 278 -5.24 -20.86 -8.79
CA ALA A 278 -6.54 -21.33 -8.34
C ALA A 278 -6.42 -22.39 -7.24
N SER A 279 -5.51 -23.35 -7.39
CA SER A 279 -5.22 -24.36 -6.36
C SER A 279 -4.63 -23.72 -5.09
N TRP A 280 -3.65 -22.83 -5.24
CA TRP A 280 -3.00 -22.15 -4.11
C TRP A 280 -4.01 -21.42 -3.25
N PHE A 281 -4.98 -20.70 -3.85
CA PHE A 281 -6.02 -19.98 -3.12
C PHE A 281 -7.16 -20.85 -2.59
N SER A 282 -7.23 -22.11 -3.00
CA SER A 282 -8.24 -23.06 -2.53
C SER A 282 -7.85 -23.79 -1.24
N MET A 283 -6.57 -23.82 -0.88
CA MET A 283 -6.10 -24.44 0.37
C MET A 283 -6.51 -23.59 1.60
N SER A 284 -6.76 -24.19 2.76
CA SER A 284 -6.89 -23.41 4.01
C SER A 284 -5.51 -22.96 4.47
N GLU A 285 -5.43 -21.76 5.07
CA GLU A 285 -4.28 -21.40 5.89
C GLU A 285 -4.48 -22.11 7.22
N GLU A 286 -3.67 -23.15 7.50
CA GLU A 286 -3.59 -23.79 8.82
C GLU A 286 -2.86 -22.89 9.82
#